data_AF-A0A970NHV6-F1
#
_entry.id   AF-A0A970NHV6-F1
#
_cell.length_a   1.000
_cell.length_b   1.000
_cell.length_c   1.000
_cell.angle_alpha   90.00
_cell.angle_beta   90.00
_cell.angle_gamma   90.00
#
_symmetry.space_group_name_H-M   'P 1'
#
loop_
_entity.id
_entity.type
_entity.pdbx_description
1 polymer ?
#
loop_
_entity_poly.entity_id
_entity_poly.type
_entity_poly.pdbx_seq_one_letter_code
_entity_poly.pdbx_strand_id
1 'polypeptide(L)'
;MRRGCVAAAMLLLLVAPDGPPLRANEGYQFRLIYTTDTQGRLDVCGCSAGQHGGLPRRATLLRHLRSEAQAVIVIDGGSTVTHASHVDPFARAYRSMA
;
A
#
# COMPACT_ATOMS: atom_id res chain seq x y z
N MET A 1 49.20 56.40 18.74
CA MET A 1 48.88 54.97 18.50
C MET A 1 47.47 54.68 18.99
N ARG A 2 46.53 54.34 18.09
CA ARG A 2 45.50 53.29 18.24
C ARG A 2 44.44 53.45 17.15
N ARG A 3 44.40 52.45 16.27
CA ARG A 3 43.53 52.33 15.09
C ARG A 3 42.14 51.88 15.54
N GLY A 4 41.09 52.58 15.10
CA GLY A 4 39.70 52.22 15.39
C GLY A 4 39.25 51.03 14.55
N CYS A 5 38.70 50.03 15.21
CA CYS A 5 38.06 48.87 14.60
C CYS A 5 36.81 49.31 13.83
N VAL A 6 36.82 49.22 12.50
CA VAL A 6 35.60 49.22 11.70
C VAL A 6 35.18 47.77 11.53
N ALA A 7 34.33 47.27 12.43
CA ALA A 7 33.65 46.00 12.23
C ALA A 7 32.49 46.25 11.26
N ALA A 8 32.70 45.88 9.99
CA ALA A 8 31.67 45.92 8.97
C ALA A 8 30.57 44.93 9.32
N ALA A 9 29.42 45.45 9.76
CA ALA A 9 28.19 44.69 9.91
C ALA A 9 27.65 44.33 8.52
N MET A 10 28.06 43.17 8.00
CA MET A 10 27.37 42.50 6.90
C MET A 10 26.04 41.96 7.41
N LEU A 11 25.01 42.80 7.36
CA LEU A 11 23.62 42.39 7.52
C LEU A 11 23.19 41.74 6.20
N LEU A 12 23.35 40.42 6.09
CA LEU A 12 22.73 39.63 5.03
C LEU A 12 21.21 39.73 5.19
N LEU A 13 20.56 40.49 4.30
CA LEU A 13 19.12 40.42 4.07
C LEU A 13 18.78 39.02 3.53
N LEU A 14 18.33 38.13 4.41
CA LEU A 14 17.52 36.98 4.01
C LEU A 14 16.15 37.50 3.57
N VAL A 15 16.01 37.80 2.28
CA VAL A 15 14.72 37.98 1.64
C VAL A 15 14.05 36.60 1.63
N ALA A 16 13.07 36.40 2.51
CA ALA A 16 12.13 35.29 2.35
C ALA A 16 11.35 35.54 1.04
N PRO A 17 11.23 34.56 0.13
CA PRO A 17 10.37 34.75 -1.02
C PRO A 17 8.92 34.84 -0.53
N ASP A 18 8.27 35.99 -0.76
CA ASP A 18 6.82 36.21 -0.61
C ASP A 18 6.02 35.43 -1.69
N GLY A 19 6.39 34.18 -1.93
CA GLY A 19 5.63 33.28 -2.77
C GLY A 19 4.39 32.77 -2.01
N PRO A 20 3.23 32.61 -2.67
CA PRO A 20 2.14 31.86 -2.07
C PRO A 20 2.68 30.49 -1.63
N PRO A 21 2.28 29.97 -0.46
CA PRO A 21 2.71 28.64 -0.06
C PRO A 21 2.40 27.68 -1.21
N LEU A 22 3.41 26.95 -1.68
CA LEU A 22 3.17 25.85 -2.60
C LEU A 22 2.13 24.97 -1.92
N ARG A 23 0.89 24.98 -2.43
CA ARG A 23 -0.10 24.02 -2.00
C ARG A 23 0.51 22.68 -2.31
N ALA A 24 0.90 21.94 -1.27
CA ALA A 24 1.14 20.52 -1.43
C ALA A 24 -0.12 20.00 -2.13
N ASN A 25 0.01 19.53 -3.37
CA ASN A 25 -1.03 18.75 -3.99
C ASN A 25 -1.43 17.73 -2.94
N GLU A 26 -2.68 17.75 -2.49
CA GLU A 26 -3.21 16.71 -1.62
C GLU A 26 -3.03 15.41 -2.39
N GLY A 27 -1.91 14.72 -2.12
CA GLY A 27 -1.50 13.58 -2.90
C GLY A 27 -2.58 12.53 -2.76
N TYR A 28 -3.06 11.99 -3.88
CA TYR A 28 -3.99 10.88 -3.85
C TYR A 28 -3.34 9.70 -3.13
N GLN A 29 -3.87 9.36 -1.96
CA GLN A 29 -3.45 8.20 -1.20
C GLN A 29 -4.29 7.00 -1.65
N PHE A 30 -3.63 5.92 -2.05
CA PHE A 30 -4.28 4.65 -2.34
C PHE A 30 -3.55 3.51 -1.64
N ARG A 31 -4.27 2.43 -1.38
CA ARG A 31 -3.74 1.19 -0.79
C ARG A 31 -3.62 0.14 -1.89
N LEU A 32 -2.40 -0.35 -2.11
CA LEU A 32 -2.16 -1.50 -2.98
C LEU A 32 -2.16 -2.78 -2.14
N ILE A 33 -3.03 -3.72 -2.50
CA ILE A 33 -3.05 -5.08 -1.96
C ILE A 33 -2.56 -6.01 -3.05
N TYR A 34 -1.48 -6.74 -2.78
CA TYR A 34 -0.85 -7.66 -3.71
C TYR A 34 -0.90 -9.09 -3.17
N THR A 35 -1.31 -10.04 -4.01
CA THR A 35 -1.22 -11.48 -3.73
C THR A 35 -0.61 -12.22 -4.91
N THR A 36 0.09 -13.32 -4.68
CA THR A 36 0.66 -14.19 -5.72
C THR A 36 0.81 -15.60 -5.16
N ASP A 37 1.05 -16.59 -6.03
CA ASP A 37 1.44 -17.96 -5.64
C ASP A 37 0.49 -18.63 -4.66
N THR A 38 -0.81 -18.33 -4.84
CA THR A 38 -1.86 -18.85 -3.96
C THR A 38 -2.23 -20.30 -4.27
N GLN A 39 -1.82 -20.82 -5.43
CA GLN A 39 -1.83 -22.25 -5.77
C GLN A 39 -3.18 -22.96 -5.51
N GLY A 40 -4.29 -22.24 -5.67
CA GLY A 40 -5.63 -22.75 -5.48
C GLY A 40 -6.02 -22.95 -4.01
N ARG A 41 -5.29 -22.34 -3.06
CA ARG A 41 -5.51 -22.54 -1.62
C ARG A 41 -6.82 -21.89 -1.16
N LEU A 42 -7.90 -22.68 -1.19
CA LEU A 42 -9.21 -22.28 -0.68
C LEU A 42 -9.22 -22.22 0.85
N ASP A 43 -8.62 -23.19 1.53
CA ASP A 43 -8.51 -23.25 2.99
C ASP A 43 -7.10 -23.69 3.41
N VAL A 44 -6.74 -23.65 4.69
CA VAL A 44 -5.45 -24.14 5.21
C VAL A 44 -5.26 -25.65 4.98
N CYS A 45 -4.03 -26.19 5.01
CA CYS A 45 -3.80 -27.65 4.80
C CYS A 45 -4.25 -28.50 5.98
N GLY A 46 -4.43 -27.92 7.16
CA GLY A 46 -4.69 -28.64 8.40
C GLY A 46 -3.49 -29.46 8.92
N CYS A 47 -2.37 -29.44 8.20
CA CYS A 47 -1.23 -30.30 8.45
C CYS A 47 -0.32 -29.88 9.64
N SER A 48 -0.55 -28.71 10.22
CA SER A 48 0.19 -28.14 11.35
C SER A 48 -0.65 -27.09 12.06
N ALA A 49 -0.35 -26.83 13.33
CA ALA A 49 -0.95 -25.72 14.07
C ALA A 49 -0.50 -24.36 13.50
N GLY A 50 -1.29 -23.31 13.71
CA GLY A 50 -0.92 -21.94 13.34
C GLY A 50 -0.97 -21.63 11.83
N GLN A 51 -1.81 -22.32 11.07
CA GLN A 51 -1.92 -22.04 9.63
C GLN A 51 -2.81 -20.83 9.35
N HIS A 52 -2.33 -20.00 8.42
CA HIS A 52 -2.94 -18.74 8.04
C HIS A 52 -3.35 -18.73 6.57
N GLY A 53 -4.14 -17.73 6.18
CA GLY A 53 -4.58 -17.57 4.80
C GLY A 53 -5.82 -18.39 4.45
N GLY A 54 -5.86 -18.92 3.23
CA GLY A 54 -7.09 -19.40 2.62
C GLY A 54 -7.93 -18.26 2.02
N LEU A 55 -8.71 -18.59 1.01
CA LEU A 55 -9.52 -17.64 0.24
C LEU A 55 -10.57 -16.91 1.11
N PRO A 56 -11.32 -17.57 2.03
CA PRO A 56 -12.29 -16.88 2.89
C PRO A 56 -11.66 -15.85 3.83
N ARG A 57 -10.50 -16.17 4.43
CA ARG A 57 -9.81 -15.24 5.33
C ARG A 57 -9.25 -14.05 4.55
N ARG A 58 -8.69 -14.27 3.36
CA ARG A 58 -8.25 -13.21 2.45
C ARG A 58 -9.41 -12.30 2.03
N ALA A 59 -10.56 -12.87 1.65
CA ALA A 59 -11.74 -12.09 1.29
C ALA A 59 -12.25 -11.24 2.47
N THR A 60 -12.18 -11.76 3.69
CA THR A 60 -12.55 -11.03 4.91
C THR A 60 -11.60 -9.87 5.20
N LEU A 61 -10.28 -10.12 5.14
CA LEU A 61 -9.29 -9.06 5.28
C LEU A 61 -9.44 -7.99 4.19
N LEU A 62 -9.69 -8.38 2.95
CA LEU A 62 -9.88 -7.44 1.85
C LEU A 62 -11.11 -6.55 2.06
N ARG A 63 -12.23 -7.11 2.54
CA ARG A 63 -13.43 -6.32 2.90
C ARG A 63 -13.13 -5.30 4.00
N HIS A 64 -12.41 -5.71 5.04
CA HIS A 64 -11.99 -4.81 6.11
C HIS A 64 -11.06 -3.70 5.59
N LEU A 65 -10.02 -4.03 4.83
CA LEU A 65 -9.08 -3.05 4.30
C LEU A 65 -9.71 -2.08 3.29
N ARG A 66 -10.74 -2.51 2.56
CA ARG A 66 -11.55 -1.64 1.70
C ARG A 66 -12.39 -0.64 2.49
N SER A 67 -12.81 -0.97 3.71
CA SER A 67 -13.61 -0.05 4.54
C SER A 67 -12.81 1.09 5.17
N GLU A 68 -11.48 0.97 5.24
CA GLU A 68 -10.62 1.95 5.92
C GLU A 68 -9.92 2.95 4.98
N ALA A 69 -9.90 2.69 3.67
CA ALA A 69 -9.11 3.46 2.71
C ALA A 69 -10.00 4.15 1.68
N GLN A 70 -9.61 5.37 1.27
CA GLN A 70 -10.30 6.14 0.23
C GLN A 70 -10.23 5.46 -1.14
N ALA A 71 -9.12 4.78 -1.44
CA ALA A 71 -8.93 4.02 -2.67
C ALA A 71 -8.12 2.75 -2.41
N VAL A 72 -8.58 1.60 -2.94
CA VAL A 72 -7.89 0.31 -2.85
C VAL A 72 -7.74 -0.30 -4.23
N ILE A 73 -6.50 -0.66 -4.58
CA ILE A 73 -6.16 -1.41 -5.78
C ILE A 73 -5.77 -2.82 -5.34
N VAL A 74 -6.35 -3.84 -5.96
CA VAL A 74 -6.03 -5.25 -5.68
C VAL A 74 -5.40 -5.85 -6.92
N ILE A 75 -4.22 -6.45 -6.77
CA ILE A 75 -3.46 -7.10 -7.84
C ILE A 75 -3.19 -8.54 -7.45
N ASP A 76 -3.47 -9.47 -8.36
CA ASP A 76 -3.00 -10.86 -8.29
C ASP A 76 -1.84 -11.05 -9.27
N GLY A 77 -0.68 -11.44 -8.77
CA GLY A 77 0.56 -11.65 -9.53
C GLY A 77 0.61 -12.96 -10.31
N GLY A 78 -0.44 -13.78 -10.24
CA GLY A 78 -0.51 -15.07 -10.92
C GLY A 78 -0.19 -16.25 -10.00
N SER A 79 0.06 -17.41 -10.61
CA SER A 79 0.16 -18.70 -9.92
C SER A 79 -1.06 -18.99 -9.02
N THR A 80 -2.23 -18.51 -9.45
CA THR A 80 -3.49 -18.60 -8.70
C THR A 80 -4.01 -20.02 -8.57
N VAL A 81 -3.74 -20.88 -9.57
CA VAL A 81 -4.01 -22.31 -9.57
C VAL A 81 -2.84 -23.07 -10.18
N THR A 82 -2.62 -24.32 -9.76
CA THR A 82 -1.50 -25.16 -10.22
C THR A 82 -1.85 -26.10 -11.38
N HIS A 83 -3.15 -26.35 -11.61
CA HIS A 83 -3.63 -27.26 -12.65
C HIS A 83 -4.89 -26.72 -13.32
N ALA A 84 -5.05 -26.99 -14.62
CA ALA A 84 -6.22 -26.56 -15.40
C ALA A 84 -7.54 -27.09 -14.82
N SER A 85 -7.53 -28.31 -14.27
CA SER A 85 -8.69 -28.91 -13.59
C SER A 85 -9.17 -28.12 -12.36
N HIS A 86 -8.33 -27.25 -11.80
CA HIS A 86 -8.67 -26.43 -10.63
C HIS A 86 -9.23 -25.05 -10.98
N VAL A 87 -9.17 -24.62 -12.25
CA VAL A 87 -9.64 -23.29 -12.69
C VAL A 87 -11.11 -23.10 -12.34
N ASP A 88 -11.97 -24.00 -12.79
CA ASP A 88 -13.42 -23.88 -12.61
C ASP A 88 -13.86 -23.97 -11.14
N PRO A 89 -13.40 -24.96 -10.35
CA PRO A 89 -13.70 -25.01 -8.92
C PRO A 89 -13.24 -23.75 -8.18
N PHE A 90 -12.01 -23.27 -8.45
CA PHE A 90 -11.48 -22.08 -7.81
C PHE A 90 -12.28 -20.84 -8.20
N ALA A 91 -12.61 -20.67 -9.47
CA ALA A 91 -13.37 -19.51 -9.96
C ALA A 91 -14.78 -19.46 -9.37
N ARG A 92 -15.44 -20.63 -9.16
CA ARG A 92 -16.72 -20.69 -8.45
C ARG A 92 -16.58 -20.25 -6.99
N ALA A 93 -15.59 -20.78 -6.28
CA ALA A 93 -15.33 -20.39 -4.90
C ALA A 93 -14.99 -18.89 -4.78
N TYR A 94 -14.17 -18.36 -5.68
CA TYR A 94 -13.80 -16.95 -5.72
C TYR A 94 -15.03 -16.04 -5.91
N ARG A 95 -15.91 -16.36 -6.87
CA ARG A 95 -17.13 -15.57 -7.11
C ARG A 95 -18.12 -15.60 -5.94
N SER A 96 -18.14 -16.67 -5.15
CA SER A 96 -19.01 -16.72 -3.95
C SER A 96 -18.52 -15.85 -2.79
N MET A 97 -17.31 -15.30 -2.85
CA MET A 97 -16.69 -14.50 -1.79
C MET A 97 -16.52 -13.02 -2.14
N ALA A 98 -16.77 -12.65 -3.40
CA ALA A 98 -16.76 -11.27 -3.88
C ALA A 98 -18.08 -10.57 -3.54
#